data_AF-A0AB38GT16-F1
#
_entry.id   AF-A0AB38GT16-F1
#
_cell.length_a   1.000
_cell.length_b   1.000
_cell.length_c   1.000
_cell.angle_alpha   90.00
_cell.angle_beta   90.00
_cell.angle_gamma   90.00
#
_symmetry.space_group_name_H-M   'P 1'
#
loop_
_entity.id
_entity.type
_entity.pdbx_description
1 polymer ?
#
loop_
_entity_poly.entity_id
_entity_poly.type
_entity_poly.pdbx_seq_one_letter_code
_entity_poly.pdbx_strand_id
1 'polypeptide(L)'
;MLRNRILSALPGMGGRNSLQEKISECAFTVDIEKLQCPITLEQPEKGIFVKNSDGSDVCTLFDAAAFSRLTGEDLPHPLTREPITSSMIVSQEQCIYDQAKGNFVIK
;
A
#
# COMPACT_ATOMS: atom_id res chain seq x y z
N MET A 1 -36.64 13.83 14.73
CA MET A 1 -35.73 14.74 14.02
C MET A 1 -34.33 14.58 14.62
N LEU A 2 -33.39 14.25 13.74
CA LEU A 2 -31.92 14.34 13.81
C LEU A 2 -31.13 13.77 15.01
N ARG A 3 -30.43 12.70 14.67
CA ARG A 3 -29.29 12.08 15.36
C ARG A 3 -28.16 13.11 15.51
N ASN A 4 -27.71 13.38 16.74
CA ASN A 4 -26.39 13.95 16.99
C ASN A 4 -25.74 13.14 18.12
N ARG A 5 -24.95 12.13 17.76
CA ARG A 5 -23.88 11.62 18.61
C ARG A 5 -22.59 11.85 17.85
N ILE A 6 -21.93 12.93 18.27
CA ILE A 6 -20.58 13.31 17.91
C ILE A 6 -19.68 12.10 18.19
N LEU A 7 -19.13 11.51 17.13
CA LEU A 7 -18.00 10.58 17.23
C LEU A 7 -16.80 11.43 17.64
N SER A 8 -16.48 11.39 18.92
CA SER A 8 -15.25 11.96 19.48
C SER A 8 -14.05 11.25 18.84
N ALA A 9 -13.43 11.90 17.87
CA ALA A 9 -12.11 11.56 17.38
C ALA A 9 -11.13 11.61 18.55
N LEU A 10 -10.57 10.46 18.90
CA LEU A 10 -9.48 10.35 19.87
C LEU A 10 -8.20 10.90 19.22
N PRO A 11 -7.56 11.94 19.78
CA PRO A 11 -6.26 12.39 19.32
C PRO A 11 -5.17 11.63 20.10
N GLY A 12 -4.53 10.67 19.45
CA GLY A 12 -3.37 10.01 20.04
C GLY A 12 -2.93 8.80 19.22
N MET A 13 -2.09 9.02 18.19
CA MET A 13 -1.22 8.02 17.54
C MET A 13 -0.43 8.63 16.35
N GLY A 14 0.26 9.76 16.57
CA GLY A 14 0.91 10.57 15.51
C GLY A 14 2.11 9.99 14.75
N GLY A 15 2.23 8.67 14.61
CA GLY A 15 3.23 8.02 13.73
C GLY A 15 2.63 7.00 12.77
N ARG A 16 1.56 6.31 13.18
CA ARG A 16 0.84 5.31 12.38
C ARG A 16 -0.12 5.90 11.36
N ASN A 17 -0.55 7.14 11.58
CA ASN A 17 -1.51 7.82 10.72
C ASN A 17 -0.91 8.12 9.35
N SER A 18 0.35 8.58 9.30
CA SER A 18 0.99 8.99 8.03
C SER A 18 1.12 7.86 7.01
N LEU A 19 1.45 6.64 7.44
CA LEU A 19 1.54 5.47 6.55
C LEU A 19 0.16 5.04 6.07
N GLN A 20 -0.83 4.95 6.95
CA GLN A 20 -2.18 4.54 6.58
C GLN A 20 -2.90 5.57 5.70
N GLU A 21 -2.71 6.86 5.98
CA GLU A 21 -3.18 7.95 5.12
C GLU A 21 -2.58 7.81 3.73
N LYS A 22 -1.26 7.60 3.64
CA LYS A 22 -0.57 7.43 2.36
C LYS A 22 -0.99 6.16 1.62
N ILE A 23 -1.22 5.05 2.32
CA ILE A 23 -1.81 3.82 1.74
C ILE A 23 -3.18 4.14 1.15
N SER A 24 -4.04 4.85 1.89
CA SER A 24 -5.37 5.20 1.42
C SER A 24 -5.36 6.20 0.26
N GLU A 25 -4.40 7.11 0.21
CA GLU A 25 -4.21 8.08 -0.88
C GLU A 25 -3.66 7.43 -2.15
N CYS A 26 -2.69 6.52 -2.01
CA CYS A 26 -2.08 5.79 -3.13
C CYS A 26 -2.89 4.55 -3.55
N ALA A 27 -3.91 4.15 -2.79
CA ALA A 27 -4.77 3.03 -3.13
C ALA A 27 -5.59 3.32 -4.38
N PHE A 28 -5.53 2.40 -5.33
CA PHE A 28 -6.23 2.50 -6.61
C PHE A 28 -7.00 1.22 -6.90
N THR A 29 -8.04 1.33 -7.71
CA THR A 29 -8.80 0.15 -8.16
C THR A 29 -7.98 -0.62 -9.19
N VAL A 30 -7.72 -1.89 -8.93
CA VAL A 30 -6.92 -2.74 -9.82
C VAL A 30 -7.82 -3.30 -10.91
N ASP A 31 -7.79 -2.63 -12.06
CA ASP A 31 -8.55 -3.04 -13.25
C ASP A 31 -7.81 -4.11 -14.09
N ILE A 32 -6.55 -4.40 -13.74
CA ILE A 32 -5.70 -5.29 -14.53
C ILE A 32 -5.96 -6.75 -14.13
N GLU A 33 -6.68 -7.47 -14.98
CA GLU A 33 -6.82 -8.92 -14.90
C GLU A 33 -5.41 -9.57 -14.92
N LYS A 34 -5.11 -10.39 -13.91
CA LYS A 34 -3.85 -11.15 -13.69
C LYS A 34 -2.82 -10.55 -12.73
N LEU A 35 -3.12 -9.48 -12.00
CA LEU A 35 -2.25 -9.05 -10.89
C LEU A 35 -2.67 -9.73 -9.58
N GLN A 36 -1.84 -10.64 -9.08
CA GLN A 36 -2.05 -11.31 -7.79
C GLN A 36 -1.26 -10.59 -6.70
N CYS A 37 -1.92 -10.30 -5.58
CA CYS A 37 -1.25 -9.82 -4.38
C CYS A 37 -0.50 -11.00 -3.72
N PRO A 38 0.81 -10.89 -3.43
CA PRO A 38 1.58 -11.99 -2.82
C PRO A 38 1.18 -12.27 -1.36
N ILE A 39 0.40 -11.39 -0.71
CA ILE A 39 -0.09 -11.59 0.65
C ILE A 39 -1.39 -12.41 0.65
N THR A 40 -2.37 -12.03 -0.18
CA THR A 40 -3.68 -12.68 -0.23
C THR A 40 -3.73 -13.82 -1.25
N LEU A 41 -2.76 -13.89 -2.17
CA LEU A 41 -2.73 -14.79 -3.33
C LEU A 41 -3.95 -14.65 -4.26
N GLU A 42 -4.67 -13.53 -4.14
CA GLU A 42 -5.86 -13.20 -4.90
C GLU A 42 -5.67 -11.85 -5.62
N GLN A 43 -6.51 -11.56 -6.61
CA GLN A 43 -6.55 -10.24 -7.22
C GLN A 43 -7.21 -9.26 -6.25
N PRO A 44 -6.47 -8.24 -5.76
CA PRO A 44 -7.06 -7.25 -4.87
C PRO A 44 -8.00 -6.33 -5.66
N GLU A 45 -9.14 -5.98 -5.08
CA GLU A 45 -10.04 -4.97 -5.65
C GLU A 45 -9.38 -3.57 -5.58
N LYS A 46 -8.67 -3.32 -4.48
CA LYS A 46 -7.88 -2.11 -4.24
C LYS A 46 -6.42 -2.46 -3.99
N GLY A 47 -5.56 -2.00 -4.86
CA GLY A 47 -4.13 -2.24 -4.81
C GLY A 47 -3.36 -0.98 -4.40
N ILE A 48 -2.17 -1.20 -3.85
CA ILE A 48 -1.15 -0.17 -3.66
C ILE A 48 0.16 -0.66 -4.26
N PHE A 49 0.96 0.28 -4.78
CA PHE A 49 2.33 -0.02 -5.17
C PHE A 49 3.29 0.32 -4.05
N VAL A 50 4.14 -0.64 -3.73
CA VAL A 50 5.17 -0.50 -2.70
C VAL A 50 6.50 -0.91 -3.29
N LYS A 51 7.50 -0.05 -3.19
CA LYS A 51 8.88 -0.36 -3.53
C LYS A 51 9.41 -1.48 -2.65
N ASN A 52 10.16 -2.41 -3.23
CA ASN A 52 10.76 -3.50 -2.45
C ASN A 52 11.71 -2.98 -1.36
N SER A 53 12.40 -1.88 -1.64
CA SER A 53 13.33 -1.17 -0.75
C SER A 53 13.32 0.33 -1.11
N ASP A 54 13.80 1.19 -0.22
CA ASP A 54 13.78 2.66 -0.42
C ASP A 54 14.54 3.08 -1.70
N GLY A 55 15.69 2.43 -1.94
CA GLY A 55 16.51 2.60 -3.15
C GLY A 55 16.19 1.61 -4.28
N SER A 56 15.10 0.85 -4.21
CA SER A 56 14.69 -0.06 -5.28
C SER A 56 13.82 0.68 -6.29
N ASP A 57 14.16 0.51 -7.57
CA ASP A 57 13.30 0.92 -8.68
C ASP A 57 12.18 -0.08 -8.92
N VAL A 58 12.21 -1.27 -8.32
CA VAL A 58 11.15 -2.26 -8.44
C VAL A 58 10.08 -2.00 -7.39
N CYS A 59 8.82 -1.90 -7.84
CA CYS A 59 7.65 -1.92 -6.98
C CYS A 59 6.83 -3.19 -7.17
N THR A 60 6.09 -3.54 -6.13
CA THR A 60 5.21 -4.70 -6.09
C THR A 60 3.81 -4.24 -5.74
N LEU A 61 2.81 -4.86 -6.38
CA LEU A 61 1.41 -4.63 -6.05
C LEU A 61 1.03 -5.43 -4.81
N PHE A 62 0.45 -4.74 -3.82
CA PHE A 62 -0.15 -5.37 -2.65
C PHE A 62 -1.61 -4.95 -2.52
N ASP A 63 -2.40 -5.78 -1.84
CA ASP A 63 -3.75 -5.42 -1.42
C ASP A 63 -3.68 -4.30 -0.39
N ALA A 64 -4.42 -3.21 -0.62
CA ALA A 64 -4.39 -2.03 0.23
C ALA A 64 -4.81 -2.35 1.67
N ALA A 65 -5.83 -3.21 1.85
CA ALA A 65 -6.31 -3.58 3.18
C ALA A 65 -5.34 -4.53 3.89
N ALA A 66 -4.79 -5.51 3.18
CA ALA A 66 -3.81 -6.44 3.73
C ALA A 66 -2.52 -5.70 4.15
N PHE A 67 -2.04 -4.77 3.32
CA PHE A 67 -0.84 -3.99 3.62
C PHE A 67 -1.09 -2.94 4.71
N SER A 68 -2.27 -2.33 4.76
CA SER A 68 -2.71 -1.48 5.88
C SER A 68 -2.69 -2.26 7.21
N ARG A 69 -3.18 -3.50 7.22
CA ARG A 69 -3.11 -4.36 8.41
C ARG A 69 -1.67 -4.67 8.79
N LEU A 70 -0.83 -5.03 7.81
CA LEU A 70 0.59 -5.34 8.02
C LEU A 70 1.34 -4.15 8.65
N THR A 71 1.17 -2.95 8.10
CA THR A 71 1.76 -1.73 8.65
C THR A 71 1.15 -1.34 10.01
N GLY A 72 -0.13 -1.64 10.24
CA GLY A 72 -0.80 -1.46 11.53
C GLY A 72 -0.27 -2.37 12.64
N GLU A 73 0.22 -3.56 12.28
CA GLU A 73 0.85 -4.54 13.18
C GLU A 73 2.38 -4.33 13.32
N ASP A 74 2.94 -3.25 12.76
CA ASP A 74 4.38 -2.96 12.74
C ASP A 74 5.22 -4.10 12.13
N LEU A 75 4.64 -4.80 11.15
CA LEU A 75 5.30 -5.91 10.47
C LEU A 75 6.25 -5.38 9.39
N PRO A 76 7.38 -6.07 9.15
CA PRO A 76 8.34 -5.69 8.12
C PRO A 76 7.83 -6.02 6.71
N HIS A 77 8.47 -5.44 5.69
CA HIS A 77 8.12 -5.67 4.30
C HIS A 77 8.09 -7.17 3.96
N PRO A 78 7.02 -7.69 3.33
CA PRO A 78 6.83 -9.13 3.15
C PRO A 78 7.90 -9.80 2.28
N LEU A 79 8.51 -9.07 1.34
CA LEU A 79 9.59 -9.56 0.48
C LEU A 79 10.99 -9.37 1.08
N THR A 80 11.36 -8.14 1.43
CA THR A 80 12.71 -7.75 1.83
C THR A 80 12.96 -7.79 3.34
N ARG A 81 11.90 -7.94 4.15
CA ARG A 81 11.94 -7.85 5.62
C ARG A 81 12.47 -6.50 6.15
N GLU A 82 12.49 -5.46 5.32
CA GLU A 82 12.90 -4.12 5.70
C GLU A 82 11.77 -3.35 6.39
N PRO A 83 12.09 -2.33 7.23
CA PRO A 83 11.07 -1.46 7.81
C PRO A 83 10.35 -0.67 6.71
N ILE A 84 9.02 -0.73 6.71
CA ILE A 84 8.20 -0.05 5.71
C ILE A 84 8.17 1.44 6.01
N THR A 85 8.67 2.25 5.09
CA THR A 85 8.62 3.70 5.17
C THR A 85 7.57 4.27 4.21
N SER A 86 7.12 5.49 4.48
CA SER A 86 6.16 6.15 3.59
C SER A 86 6.75 6.37 2.20
N SER A 87 8.06 6.57 2.07
CA SER A 87 8.78 6.70 0.79
C SER A 87 8.69 5.46 -0.10
N MET A 88 8.48 4.27 0.48
CA MET A 88 8.28 3.04 -0.28
C MET A 88 6.89 2.97 -0.93
N ILE A 89 5.88 3.62 -0.33
CA ILE A 89 4.52 3.66 -0.88
C ILE A 89 4.47 4.76 -1.95
N VAL A 90 4.14 4.35 -3.17
CA VAL A 90 4.10 5.21 -4.36
C VAL A 90 2.75 5.12 -5.05
N SER A 91 2.36 6.20 -5.72
CA SER A 91 1.12 6.24 -6.49
C SER A 91 1.20 5.37 -7.74
N GLN A 92 0.06 4.90 -8.24
CA GLN A 92 -0.05 4.11 -9.48
C GLN A 92 0.66 4.76 -10.68
N GLU A 93 0.57 6.09 -10.80
CA GLU A 93 1.19 6.82 -11.90
C GLU A 93 2.73 6.80 -11.88
N GLN A 94 3.33 6.53 -10.71
CA GLN A 94 4.77 6.50 -10.52
C GLN A 94 5.36 5.11 -10.76
N CYS A 95 4.55 4.05 -10.77
CA CYS A 95 5.01 2.69 -10.98
C CYS A 95 4.36 2.07 -12.23
N ILE A 96 5.19 1.77 -13.22
CA ILE A 96 4.75 1.25 -14.53
C ILE A 96 5.16 -0.21 -14.68
N TYR A 97 4.36 -0.99 -15.40
CA TYR A 97 4.73 -2.37 -15.72
C TYR A 97 5.80 -2.39 -16.82
N ASP A 98 6.99 -2.86 -16.48
CA ASP A 98 8.07 -3.11 -17.45
C ASP A 98 7.92 -4.53 -18.00
N GLN A 99 7.45 -4.62 -19.25
CA GLN A 99 7.28 -5.89 -19.96
C GLN A 99 8.62 -6.63 -20.22
N ALA A 100 9.73 -5.90 -20.34
CA ALA A 100 11.04 -6.52 -20.58
C ALA A 100 11.59 -7.16 -19.30
N LYS A 101 11.29 -6.58 -18.13
CA LYS A 101 11.67 -7.13 -16.81
C LYS A 101 10.61 -8.04 -16.19
N GLY A 102 9.38 -8.02 -16.71
CA GLY A 102 8.24 -8.74 -16.15
C GLY A 102 7.86 -8.29 -14.73
N ASN A 103 8.16 -7.03 -14.38
CA ASN A 103 7.96 -6.47 -13.04
C ASN A 103 7.51 -5.02 -13.13
N PHE A 104 6.94 -4.49 -12.06
CA PHE A 104 6.65 -3.05 -11.99
C PHE A 104 7.88 -2.28 -11.55
N VAL A 105 8.14 -1.17 -12.23
CA VAL A 105 9.28 -0.29 -11.97
C VAL A 105 8.85 1.16 -11.84
N ILE A 106 9.57 1.92 -11.03
CA ILE A 106 9.40 3.35 -10.87
C ILE A 106 9.79 4.06 -12.17
N LYS A 107 8.98 5.05 -12.55
CA LYS A 107 9.21 5.93 -13.69
C LYS A 107 10.24 7.03 -13.39
#